data_AF-A0A7X7XVC6-F1
#
_entry.id   AF-A0A7X7XVC6-F1
#
_cell.length_a   1.000
_cell.length_b   1.000
_cell.length_c   1.000
_cell.angle_alpha   90.00
_cell.angle_beta   90.00
_cell.angle_gamma   90.00
#
_symmetry.space_group_name_H-M   'P 1'
#
loop_
_entity.id
_entity.type
_entity.pdbx_description
1 polymer ?
#
loop_
_entity_poly.entity_id
_entity_poly.type
_entity_poly.pdbx_seq_one_letter_code
_entity_poly.pdbx_strand_id
1 'polypeptide(L)'
;IKVKELSDSIECVFNSSNLLAEEIAATENYKESSTNIISDLLNKTQRSSTALENIYKAIIESNKGIEKIDLVTKVISDISAQTNLLSLNAAIEAARAGDAGKGFAVVADEIRKLADQSSKSVKEINSIVADILKKSENTVEIVKDIESITKYQSESVIRTEEIFNKISDAIVKTKLQINELFELCKDMDFKKEEITAMIEDLSSISEETAATSQEVAADTETQLEMMSKIRDASQELAITAKNLNTLTSKYIIS
;
A
#
# COMPACT_ATOMS: atom_id res chain seq x y z
N ILE A 1 44.33 -3.27 12.14
CA ILE A 1 43.19 -2.65 12.87
C ILE A 1 42.16 -2.11 11.87
N LYS A 2 42.49 -1.11 11.03
CA LYS A 2 41.53 -0.53 10.07
C LYS A 2 40.95 -1.50 9.04
N VAL A 3 41.72 -2.47 8.54
CA VAL A 3 41.21 -3.51 7.62
C VAL A 3 40.17 -4.42 8.29
N LYS A 4 40.34 -4.68 9.59
CA LYS A 4 39.38 -5.46 10.38
C LYS A 4 38.07 -4.69 10.57
N GLU A 5 38.16 -3.39 10.90
CA GLU A 5 36.99 -2.50 10.97
C GLU A 5 36.23 -2.40 9.62
N LEU A 6 36.96 -2.42 8.50
CA LEU A 6 36.36 -2.49 7.16
C LEU A 6 35.63 -3.83 6.94
N SER A 7 36.23 -4.95 7.34
CA SER A 7 35.59 -6.27 7.28
C SER A 7 34.29 -6.31 8.07
N ASP A 8 34.33 -5.84 9.32
CA ASP A 8 33.14 -5.79 10.20
C ASP A 8 32.05 -4.89 9.60
N SER A 9 32.44 -3.79 8.94
CA SER A 9 31.50 -2.89 8.26
C SER A 9 30.84 -3.54 7.03
N ILE A 10 31.61 -4.26 6.21
CA ILE A 10 31.07 -4.99 5.05
C ILE A 10 30.09 -6.07 5.51
N GLU A 11 30.44 -6.84 6.54
CA GLU A 11 29.57 -7.87 7.09
C GLU A 11 28.27 -7.28 7.66
N CYS A 12 28.35 -6.12 8.33
CA CYS A 12 27.18 -5.39 8.82
C CYS A 12 26.23 -4.97 7.68
N VAL A 13 26.77 -4.43 6.57
CA VAL A 13 25.96 -4.02 5.41
C VAL A 13 25.35 -5.25 4.72
N PHE A 14 26.09 -6.34 4.60
CA PHE A 14 25.61 -7.60 4.03
C PHE A 14 24.43 -8.17 4.84
N ASN A 15 24.59 -8.26 6.17
CA ASN A 15 23.54 -8.74 7.06
C ASN A 15 22.31 -7.82 7.04
N SER A 16 22.52 -6.50 7.00
CA SER A 16 21.42 -5.52 6.86
C SER A 16 20.68 -5.68 5.53
N SER A 17 21.39 -5.98 4.44
CA SER A 17 20.80 -6.23 3.13
C SER A 17 19.97 -7.51 3.09
N ASN A 18 20.42 -8.57 3.79
CA ASN A 18 19.63 -9.80 3.97
C ASN A 18 18.33 -9.54 4.74
N LEU A 19 18.38 -8.81 5.85
CA LEU A 19 17.18 -8.45 6.60
C LEU A 19 16.20 -7.63 5.75
N LEU A 20 16.70 -6.68 4.96
CA LEU A 20 15.86 -5.93 4.02
C LEU A 20 15.22 -6.84 2.96
N ALA A 21 15.94 -7.84 2.46
CA ALA A 21 15.42 -8.80 1.49
C ALA A 21 14.26 -9.62 2.06
N GLU A 22 14.38 -10.08 3.31
CA GLU A 22 13.33 -10.80 4.03
C GLU A 22 12.08 -9.93 4.25
N GLU A 23 12.26 -8.69 4.71
CA GLU A 23 11.16 -7.73 4.90
C GLU A 23 10.44 -7.39 3.58
N ILE A 24 11.19 -7.24 2.48
CA ILE A 24 10.63 -7.04 1.14
C ILE A 24 9.79 -8.26 0.70
N ALA A 25 10.29 -9.48 0.94
CA ALA A 25 9.55 -10.69 0.62
C ALA A 25 8.26 -10.83 1.43
N ALA A 26 8.28 -10.47 2.72
CA ALA A 26 7.08 -10.40 3.55
C ALA A 26 6.08 -9.36 3.02
N THR A 27 6.58 -8.18 2.62
CA THR A 27 5.76 -7.11 2.04
C THR A 27 5.11 -7.53 0.72
N GLU A 28 5.79 -8.33 -0.10
CA GLU A 28 5.26 -8.86 -1.35
C GLU A 28 4.05 -9.79 -1.11
N ASN A 29 4.08 -10.62 -0.06
CA ASN A 29 2.92 -11.43 0.36
C ASN A 29 1.73 -10.57 0.81
N TYR A 30 1.98 -9.49 1.56
CA TYR A 30 0.91 -8.56 1.96
C TYR A 30 0.30 -7.85 0.76
N LYS A 31 1.11 -7.50 -0.25
CA LYS A 31 0.63 -6.92 -1.50
C LYS A 31 -0.28 -7.89 -2.24
N GLU A 32 0.10 -9.15 -2.41
CA GLU A 32 -0.72 -10.15 -3.11
C GLU A 32 -2.08 -10.34 -2.42
N SER A 33 -2.06 -10.47 -1.09
CA SER A 33 -3.27 -10.56 -0.28
C SER A 33 -4.15 -9.32 -0.44
N SER A 34 -3.56 -8.13 -0.48
CA SER A 34 -4.28 -6.86 -0.64
C SER A 34 -4.93 -6.73 -2.02
N THR A 35 -4.26 -7.15 -3.10
CA THR A 35 -4.84 -7.17 -4.45
C THR A 35 -6.08 -8.05 -4.51
N ASN A 36 -6.06 -9.22 -3.87
CA ASN A 36 -7.22 -10.11 -3.80
C ASN A 36 -8.40 -9.47 -3.04
N ILE A 37 -8.12 -8.81 -1.91
CA ILE A 37 -9.13 -8.11 -1.11
C ILE A 37 -9.77 -6.97 -1.90
N ILE A 38 -8.98 -6.19 -2.64
CA ILE A 38 -9.47 -5.08 -3.47
C ILE A 38 -10.37 -5.60 -4.59
N SER A 39 -9.98 -6.69 -5.26
CA SER A 39 -10.80 -7.33 -6.30
C SER A 39 -12.14 -7.84 -5.76
N ASP A 40 -12.14 -8.49 -4.59
CA ASP A 40 -13.37 -8.90 -3.91
C ASP A 40 -14.24 -7.68 -3.54
N LEU A 41 -13.63 -6.59 -3.07
CA LEU A 41 -14.33 -5.37 -2.71
C LEU A 41 -14.97 -4.68 -3.93
N LEU A 42 -14.28 -4.66 -5.08
CA LEU A 42 -14.86 -4.20 -6.35
C LEU A 42 -16.07 -5.04 -6.75
N ASN A 43 -15.96 -6.37 -6.67
CA ASN A 43 -17.07 -7.27 -6.98
C ASN A 43 -18.28 -7.02 -6.06
N LYS A 44 -18.05 -6.91 -4.75
CA LYS A 44 -19.10 -6.62 -3.76
C LYS A 44 -19.75 -5.26 -3.98
N THR A 45 -18.97 -4.25 -4.36
CA THR A 45 -19.47 -2.92 -4.69
C THR A 45 -20.36 -2.96 -5.94
N GLN A 46 -19.93 -3.68 -6.98
CA GLN A 46 -20.73 -3.90 -8.19
C GLN A 46 -22.05 -4.62 -7.87
N ARG A 47 -22.00 -5.70 -7.09
CA ARG A 47 -23.20 -6.43 -6.65
C ARG A 47 -24.16 -5.55 -5.86
N SER A 48 -23.63 -4.66 -5.01
CA SER A 48 -24.44 -3.70 -4.25
C SER A 48 -25.13 -2.72 -5.19
N SER A 49 -24.43 -2.18 -6.19
CA SER A 49 -25.00 -1.32 -7.22
C SER A 49 -26.15 -2.01 -7.98
N THR A 50 -25.96 -3.27 -8.40
CA THR A 50 -27.02 -4.04 -9.07
C THR A 50 -28.20 -4.32 -8.13
N ALA A 51 -27.95 -4.60 -6.86
CA ALA A 51 -29.01 -4.80 -5.87
C ALA A 51 -29.87 -3.53 -5.67
N LEU A 52 -29.25 -2.34 -5.63
CA LEU A 52 -29.96 -1.07 -5.56
C LEU A 52 -30.82 -0.82 -6.79
N GLU A 53 -30.31 -1.11 -7.99
CA GLU A 53 -31.10 -1.00 -9.22
C GLU A 53 -32.34 -1.91 -9.20
N ASN A 54 -32.19 -3.14 -8.68
CA ASN A 54 -33.30 -4.07 -8.53
C ASN A 54 -34.32 -3.60 -7.49
N ILE A 55 -33.87 -3.03 -6.36
CA ILE A 55 -34.76 -2.42 -5.36
C ILE A 55 -35.55 -1.27 -5.98
N TYR A 56 -34.88 -0.39 -6.73
CA TYR A 56 -35.54 0.73 -7.41
C TYR A 56 -36.61 0.26 -8.39
N LYS A 57 -36.33 -0.77 -9.19
CA LYS A 57 -37.32 -1.41 -10.10
C LYS A 57 -38.51 -1.98 -9.32
N ALA A 58 -38.25 -2.73 -8.24
CA ALA A 58 -39.30 -3.31 -7.42
C ALA A 58 -40.21 -2.25 -6.79
N ILE A 59 -39.66 -1.11 -6.38
CA ILE A 59 -40.44 0.03 -5.87
C ILE A 59 -41.34 0.60 -6.96
N ILE A 60 -40.82 0.82 -8.18
CA ILE A 60 -41.61 1.32 -9.31
C ILE A 60 -42.77 0.36 -9.63
N GLU A 61 -42.51 -0.95 -9.66
CA GLU A 61 -43.55 -1.96 -9.90
C GLU A 61 -44.60 -1.98 -8.79
N SER A 62 -44.18 -1.86 -7.53
CA SER A 62 -45.07 -1.77 -6.39
C SER A 62 -45.98 -0.54 -6.48
N ASN A 63 -45.43 0.63 -6.82
CA ASN A 63 -46.20 1.86 -7.01
C ASN A 63 -47.25 1.74 -8.11
N LYS A 64 -46.91 1.11 -9.24
CA LYS A 64 -47.90 0.80 -10.30
C LYS A 64 -49.02 -0.12 -9.80
N GLY A 65 -48.69 -1.07 -8.91
CA GLY A 65 -49.69 -1.93 -8.27
C GLY A 65 -50.64 -1.14 -7.38
N ILE A 66 -50.09 -0.19 -6.62
CA ILE A 66 -50.86 0.69 -5.72
C ILE A 66 -51.77 1.64 -6.51
N GLU A 67 -51.30 2.22 -7.62
CA GLU A 67 -52.14 3.03 -8.52
C GLU A 67 -53.37 2.25 -9.02
N LYS A 68 -53.22 0.96 -9.32
CA LYS A 68 -54.35 0.11 -9.72
C LYS A 68 -55.34 -0.09 -8.57
N ILE A 69 -54.86 -0.21 -7.33
CA ILE A 69 -55.73 -0.32 -6.15
C ILE A 69 -56.53 0.99 -5.97
N ASP A 70 -55.90 2.14 -6.15
CA ASP A 70 -56.58 3.45 -6.10
C ASP A 70 -57.70 3.57 -7.16
N LEU A 71 -57.45 3.10 -8.38
CA LEU A 71 -58.49 3.05 -9.43
C LEU A 71 -59.66 2.13 -9.05
N VAL A 72 -59.38 0.93 -8.52
CA VAL A 72 -60.42 -0.04 -8.15
C VAL A 72 -61.24 0.48 -6.96
N THR A 73 -60.59 1.05 -5.95
CA THR A 73 -61.27 1.61 -4.77
C THR A 73 -62.16 2.79 -5.14
N LYS A 74 -61.75 3.63 -6.10
CA LYS A 74 -62.60 4.68 -6.66
C LYS A 74 -63.87 4.13 -7.30
N VAL A 75 -63.77 3.07 -8.09
CA VAL A 75 -64.94 2.39 -8.68
C VAL A 75 -65.86 1.82 -7.59
N ILE A 76 -65.30 1.20 -6.55
CA ILE A 76 -66.10 0.67 -5.43
C ILE A 76 -66.80 1.81 -4.66
N SER A 77 -66.13 2.95 -4.47
CA SER A 77 -66.74 4.14 -3.88
C SER A 77 -67.95 4.62 -4.69
N ASP A 78 -67.82 4.67 -6.02
CA ASP A 78 -68.89 5.09 -6.92
C ASP A 78 -70.08 4.11 -6.88
N ILE A 79 -69.80 2.79 -6.87
CA ILE A 79 -70.83 1.74 -6.73
C ILE A 79 -71.54 1.85 -5.39
N SER A 80 -70.79 2.03 -4.30
CA SER A 80 -71.34 2.21 -2.95
C SER A 80 -72.24 3.46 -2.88
N ALA A 81 -71.82 4.59 -3.46
CA ALA A 81 -72.62 5.80 -3.52
C ALA A 81 -73.91 5.61 -4.34
N GLN A 82 -73.84 4.93 -5.48
CA GLN A 82 -75.01 4.61 -6.30
C GLN A 82 -75.96 3.65 -5.57
N THR A 83 -75.44 2.64 -4.90
CA THR A 83 -76.24 1.66 -4.13
C THR A 83 -76.92 2.34 -2.94
N ASN A 84 -76.21 3.26 -2.27
CA ASN A 84 -76.78 4.07 -1.20
C ASN A 84 -77.96 4.90 -1.73
N LEU A 85 -77.79 5.60 -2.85
CA LEU A 85 -78.85 6.39 -3.48
C LEU A 85 -80.04 5.53 -3.94
N LEU A 86 -79.76 4.35 -4.51
CA LEU A 86 -80.79 3.41 -4.94
C LEU A 86 -81.59 2.85 -3.75
N SER A 87 -80.91 2.51 -2.66
CA SER A 87 -81.53 2.03 -1.41
C SER A 87 -82.38 3.11 -0.74
N LEU A 88 -81.95 4.38 -0.80
CA LEU A 88 -82.73 5.50 -0.30
C LEU A 88 -84.02 5.67 -1.10
N ASN A 89 -83.95 5.62 -2.44
CA ASN A 89 -85.13 5.67 -3.30
C ASN A 89 -86.09 4.50 -3.03
N ALA A 90 -85.56 3.29 -2.81
CA ALA A 90 -86.36 2.12 -2.44
C ALA A 90 -87.04 2.27 -1.07
N ALA A 91 -86.34 2.86 -0.08
CA ALA A 91 -86.90 3.13 1.24
C ALA A 91 -88.04 4.18 1.17
N ILE A 92 -87.89 5.21 0.32
CA ILE A 92 -88.93 6.22 0.07
C ILE A 92 -90.17 5.56 -0.56
N GLU A 93 -90.00 4.73 -1.59
CA GLU A 93 -91.14 4.08 -2.26
C GLU A 93 -91.81 3.03 -1.36
N ALA A 94 -91.04 2.32 -0.53
CA ALA A 94 -91.56 1.40 0.48
C ALA A 94 -92.40 2.13 1.55
N ALA A 95 -91.97 3.32 1.99
CA ALA A 95 -92.76 4.16 2.90
C ALA A 95 -94.05 4.66 2.23
N ARG A 96 -94.00 4.95 0.92
CA ARG A 96 -95.15 5.38 0.13
C ARG A 96 -96.21 4.29 -0.06
N ALA A 97 -95.80 3.02 -0.11
CA ALA A 97 -96.68 1.86 -0.17
C ALA A 97 -97.36 1.49 1.17
N GLY A 98 -97.05 2.21 2.26
CA GLY A 98 -97.68 2.02 3.57
C GLY A 98 -97.45 0.62 4.15
N ASP A 99 -98.51 -0.04 4.62
CA ASP A 99 -98.41 -1.35 5.26
C ASP A 99 -97.90 -2.47 4.32
N ALA A 100 -98.16 -2.37 3.01
CA ALA A 100 -97.68 -3.32 2.01
C ALA A 100 -96.15 -3.22 1.77
N GLY A 101 -95.54 -2.09 2.10
CA GLY A 101 -94.11 -1.81 1.87
C GLY A 101 -93.18 -2.12 3.06
N LYS A 102 -93.72 -2.49 4.23
CA LYS A 102 -92.93 -2.67 5.46
C LYS A 102 -91.75 -3.65 5.31
N GLY A 103 -91.95 -4.78 4.62
CA GLY A 103 -90.87 -5.74 4.36
C GLY A 103 -89.78 -5.18 3.44
N PHE A 104 -90.17 -4.43 2.40
CA PHE A 104 -89.24 -3.77 1.48
C PHE A 104 -88.46 -2.64 2.15
N ALA A 105 -89.07 -1.90 3.08
CA ALA A 105 -88.41 -0.85 3.84
C ALA A 105 -87.25 -1.40 4.68
N VAL A 106 -87.40 -2.57 5.31
CA VAL A 106 -86.35 -3.22 6.09
C VAL A 106 -85.18 -3.63 5.19
N VAL A 107 -85.47 -4.23 4.02
CA VAL A 107 -84.44 -4.61 3.05
C VAL A 107 -83.69 -3.39 2.51
N ALA A 108 -84.41 -2.31 2.20
CA ALA A 108 -83.81 -1.07 1.71
C ALA A 108 -82.87 -0.44 2.75
N ASP A 109 -83.25 -0.40 4.03
CA ASP A 109 -82.38 0.12 5.10
C ASP A 109 -81.14 -0.76 5.33
N GLU A 110 -81.27 -2.09 5.15
CA GLU A 110 -80.12 -3.00 5.27
C GLU A 110 -79.12 -2.82 4.10
N ILE A 111 -79.62 -2.66 2.87
CA ILE A 111 -78.79 -2.34 1.70
C ILE A 111 -78.08 -0.99 1.91
N ARG A 112 -78.79 0.00 2.47
CA ARG A 112 -78.22 1.32 2.80
C ARG A 112 -77.05 1.21 3.77
N LYS A 113 -77.22 0.45 4.85
CA LYS A 113 -76.15 0.19 5.84
C LYS A 113 -74.94 -0.50 5.21
N LEU A 114 -75.17 -1.51 4.36
CA LEU A 114 -74.09 -2.19 3.64
C LEU A 114 -73.35 -1.24 2.69
N ALA A 115 -74.08 -0.36 2.01
CA ALA A 115 -73.49 0.67 1.15
C ALA A 115 -72.62 1.65 1.96
N ASP A 116 -73.13 2.18 3.07
CA ASP A 116 -72.38 3.07 3.96
C ASP A 116 -71.14 2.39 4.56
N GLN A 117 -71.25 1.12 4.97
CA GLN A 117 -70.13 0.33 5.46
C GLN A 117 -69.07 0.12 4.37
N SER A 118 -69.49 -0.16 3.12
CA SER A 118 -68.59 -0.27 1.98
C SER A 118 -67.84 1.04 1.71
N SER A 119 -68.54 2.19 1.76
CA SER A 119 -67.91 3.51 1.62
C SER A 119 -66.86 3.77 2.71
N LYS A 120 -67.16 3.39 3.96
CA LYS A 120 -66.22 3.52 5.07
C LYS A 120 -64.97 2.65 4.86
N SER A 121 -65.14 1.39 4.47
CA SER A 121 -64.02 0.49 4.16
C SER A 121 -63.14 1.04 3.03
N VAL A 122 -63.75 1.61 1.98
CA VAL A 122 -62.98 2.25 0.89
C VAL A 122 -62.15 3.43 1.40
N LYS A 123 -62.70 4.27 2.29
CA LYS A 123 -61.92 5.38 2.88
C LYS A 123 -60.73 4.88 3.70
N GLU A 124 -60.90 3.79 4.44
CA GLU A 124 -59.81 3.16 5.19
C GLU A 124 -58.73 2.61 4.24
N ILE A 125 -59.13 1.95 3.14
CA ILE A 125 -58.19 1.48 2.11
C ILE A 125 -57.42 2.65 1.49
N ASN A 126 -58.10 3.75 1.14
CA ASN A 126 -57.45 4.93 0.55
C ASN A 126 -56.42 5.55 1.50
N SER A 127 -56.70 5.58 2.81
CA SER A 127 -55.72 6.03 3.81
C SER A 127 -54.49 5.12 3.84
N ILE A 128 -54.68 3.80 3.79
CA ILE A 128 -53.58 2.82 3.76
C ILE A 128 -52.75 2.98 2.47
N VAL A 129 -53.42 3.16 1.32
CA VAL A 129 -52.78 3.40 0.02
C VAL A 129 -51.91 4.66 0.05
N ALA A 130 -52.44 5.77 0.56
CA ALA A 130 -51.70 7.01 0.69
C ALA A 130 -50.46 6.87 1.59
N ASP A 131 -50.60 6.16 2.71
CA ASP A 131 -49.48 5.89 3.62
C ASP A 131 -48.39 5.01 2.98
N ILE A 132 -48.78 4.00 2.18
CA ILE A 132 -47.82 3.16 1.46
C ILE A 132 -47.09 3.96 0.38
N LEU A 133 -47.79 4.82 -0.38
CA LEU A 133 -47.15 5.68 -1.39
C LEU A 133 -46.13 6.62 -0.75
N LYS A 134 -46.47 7.27 0.36
CA LYS A 134 -45.54 8.14 1.09
C LYS A 134 -44.29 7.39 1.58
N LYS A 135 -44.47 6.17 2.11
CA LYS A 135 -43.33 5.32 2.52
C LYS A 135 -42.47 4.90 1.33
N SER A 136 -43.10 4.64 0.20
CA SER A 136 -42.43 4.31 -1.05
C SER A 136 -41.57 5.47 -1.56
N GLU A 137 -42.11 6.69 -1.59
CA GLU A 137 -41.36 7.91 -1.94
C GLU A 137 -40.12 8.11 -1.05
N ASN A 138 -40.29 7.99 0.27
CA ASN A 138 -39.16 8.06 1.21
C ASN A 138 -38.12 6.96 0.94
N THR A 139 -38.57 5.75 0.58
CA THR A 139 -37.65 4.65 0.23
C THR A 139 -36.86 4.98 -1.04
N VAL A 140 -37.47 5.64 -2.03
CA VAL A 140 -36.77 6.09 -3.25
C VAL A 140 -35.67 7.10 -2.91
N GLU A 141 -35.92 8.04 -2.00
CA GLU A 141 -34.90 9.00 -1.56
C GLU A 141 -33.71 8.28 -0.91
N ILE A 142 -33.98 7.35 0.02
CA ILE A 142 -32.95 6.53 0.65
C ILE A 142 -32.13 5.75 -0.38
N VAL A 143 -32.77 5.15 -1.39
CA VAL A 143 -32.06 4.41 -2.44
C VAL A 143 -31.13 5.31 -3.25
N LYS A 144 -31.56 6.55 -3.58
CA LYS A 144 -30.71 7.52 -4.28
C LYS A 144 -29.49 7.94 -3.46
N ASP A 145 -29.66 8.13 -2.15
CA ASP A 145 -28.55 8.45 -1.26
C ASP A 145 -27.54 7.29 -1.21
N ILE A 146 -28.03 6.04 -1.09
CA ILE A 146 -27.16 4.85 -1.09
C ILE A 146 -26.47 4.66 -2.45
N GLU A 147 -27.13 4.97 -3.56
CA GLU A 147 -26.51 4.96 -4.90
C GLU A 147 -25.31 5.92 -4.97
N SER A 148 -25.47 7.15 -4.46
CA SER A 148 -24.39 8.14 -4.38
C SER A 148 -23.21 7.64 -3.53
N ILE A 149 -23.50 7.08 -2.36
CA ILE A 149 -22.49 6.51 -1.46
C ILE A 149 -21.76 5.34 -2.13
N THR A 150 -22.49 4.45 -2.80
CA THR A 150 -21.93 3.28 -3.49
C THR A 150 -21.02 3.69 -4.63
N LYS A 151 -21.37 4.76 -5.36
CA LYS A 151 -20.51 5.34 -6.39
C LYS A 151 -19.20 5.87 -5.81
N TYR A 152 -19.28 6.67 -4.74
CA TYR A 152 -18.10 7.19 -4.05
C TYR A 152 -17.21 6.07 -3.49
N GLN A 153 -17.83 5.01 -2.95
CA GLN A 153 -17.14 3.81 -2.51
C GLN A 153 -16.39 3.16 -3.68
N SER A 154 -17.04 2.96 -4.83
CA SER A 154 -16.40 2.40 -6.02
C SER A 154 -15.16 3.19 -6.45
N GLU A 155 -15.27 4.51 -6.54
CA GLU A 155 -14.15 5.41 -6.87
C GLU A 155 -12.99 5.29 -5.84
N SER A 156 -13.33 5.16 -4.55
CA SER A 156 -12.34 4.99 -3.47
C SER A 156 -11.61 3.66 -3.55
N VAL A 157 -12.30 2.58 -3.93
CA VAL A 157 -11.68 1.26 -4.12
C VAL A 157 -10.73 1.27 -5.31
N ILE A 158 -11.13 1.87 -6.43
CA ILE A 158 -10.27 2.02 -7.62
C ILE A 158 -9.01 2.81 -7.27
N ARG A 159 -9.15 3.94 -6.56
CA ARG A 159 -7.99 4.72 -6.11
C ARG A 159 -7.07 3.94 -5.18
N THR A 160 -7.64 3.07 -4.35
CA THR A 160 -6.86 2.18 -3.47
C THR A 160 -6.06 1.18 -4.30
N GLU A 161 -6.67 0.58 -5.33
CA GLU A 161 -5.99 -0.30 -6.30
C GLU A 161 -4.77 0.39 -6.95
N GLU A 162 -4.95 1.63 -7.43
CA GLU A 162 -3.87 2.41 -8.03
C GLU A 162 -2.69 2.64 -7.06
N ILE A 163 -2.98 2.90 -5.78
CA ILE A 163 -1.95 3.08 -4.75
C ILE A 163 -1.20 1.77 -4.52
N PHE A 164 -1.89 0.63 -4.44
CA PHE A 164 -1.25 -0.68 -4.29
C PHE A 164 -0.39 -1.06 -5.49
N ASN A 165 -0.78 -0.67 -6.71
CA ASN A 165 0.07 -0.84 -7.89
C ASN A 165 1.37 -0.03 -7.77
N LYS A 166 1.30 1.22 -7.29
CA LYS A 166 2.51 2.03 -7.02
C LYS A 166 3.40 1.42 -5.92
N ILE A 167 2.79 0.82 -4.90
CA ILE A 167 3.53 0.08 -3.86
C ILE A 167 4.23 -1.14 -4.49
N SER A 168 3.57 -1.85 -5.40
CA SER A 168 4.17 -2.96 -6.14
C SER A 168 5.42 -2.53 -6.91
N ASP A 169 5.34 -1.39 -7.61
CA ASP A 169 6.49 -0.85 -8.34
C ASP A 169 7.64 -0.46 -7.40
N ALA A 170 7.32 0.09 -6.22
CA ALA A 170 8.31 0.43 -5.21
C ALA A 170 9.00 -0.81 -4.65
N ILE A 171 8.27 -1.88 -4.34
CA ILE A 171 8.81 -3.16 -3.88
C ILE A 171 9.81 -3.73 -4.90
N VAL A 172 9.43 -3.74 -6.19
CA VAL A 172 10.31 -4.22 -7.27
C VAL A 172 11.60 -3.39 -7.33
N LYS A 173 11.50 -2.06 -7.25
CA LYS A 173 12.67 -1.18 -7.24
C LYS A 173 13.58 -1.42 -6.04
N THR A 174 13.01 -1.57 -4.84
CA THR A 174 13.79 -1.83 -3.63
C THR A 174 14.49 -3.18 -3.71
N LYS A 175 13.86 -4.21 -4.28
CA LYS A 175 14.49 -5.52 -4.53
C LYS A 175 15.70 -5.41 -5.46
N LEU A 176 15.62 -4.61 -6.52
CA LEU A 176 16.76 -4.35 -7.41
C LEU A 176 17.90 -3.65 -6.66
N GLN A 177 17.58 -2.64 -5.83
CA GLN A 177 18.58 -1.93 -5.03
C GLN A 177 19.27 -2.83 -3.99
N ILE A 178 18.53 -3.76 -3.39
CA ILE A 178 19.11 -4.76 -2.48
C ILE A 178 20.09 -5.69 -3.22
N ASN A 179 19.75 -6.12 -4.42
CA ASN A 179 20.67 -6.91 -5.25
C ASN A 179 21.95 -6.13 -5.60
N GLU A 180 21.82 -4.84 -5.93
CA GLU A 180 22.98 -3.96 -6.14
C GLU A 180 23.84 -3.83 -4.88
N LEU A 181 23.24 -3.77 -3.68
CA LEU A 181 23.98 -3.76 -2.42
C LEU A 181 24.78 -5.05 -2.19
N PHE A 182 24.23 -6.21 -2.55
CA PHE A 182 24.97 -7.47 -2.45
C PHE A 182 26.19 -7.50 -3.36
N GLU A 183 26.06 -7.05 -4.60
CA GLU A 183 27.20 -6.95 -5.52
C GLU A 183 28.24 -5.94 -5.02
N LEU A 184 27.82 -4.78 -4.50
CA LEU A 184 28.73 -3.81 -3.89
C LEU A 184 29.46 -4.37 -2.67
N CYS A 185 28.79 -5.14 -1.81
CA CYS A 185 29.44 -5.79 -0.66
C CYS A 185 30.51 -6.78 -1.12
N LYS A 186 30.21 -7.57 -2.16
CA LYS A 186 31.16 -8.53 -2.74
C LYS A 186 32.38 -7.84 -3.36
N ASP A 187 32.17 -6.75 -4.09
CA ASP A 187 33.25 -5.92 -4.65
C ASP A 187 34.11 -5.29 -3.55
N MET A 188 33.48 -4.83 -2.46
CA MET A 188 34.19 -4.28 -1.30
C MET A 188 35.03 -5.34 -0.59
N ASP A 189 34.52 -6.57 -0.47
CA ASP A 189 35.25 -7.68 0.14
C ASP A 189 36.50 -8.05 -0.69
N PHE A 190 36.36 -8.12 -2.02
CA PHE A 190 37.50 -8.34 -2.93
C PHE A 190 38.57 -7.25 -2.79
N LYS A 191 38.17 -5.97 -2.82
CA LYS A 191 39.10 -4.85 -2.64
C LYS A 191 39.76 -4.84 -1.27
N LYS A 192 39.05 -5.28 -0.23
CA LYS A 192 39.60 -5.44 1.13
C LYS A 192 40.69 -6.51 1.13
N GLU A 193 40.51 -7.63 0.43
CA GLU A 193 41.55 -8.65 0.28
C GLU A 193 42.79 -8.12 -0.46
N GLU A 194 42.62 -7.40 -1.57
CA GLU A 194 43.74 -6.76 -2.28
C GLU A 194 44.53 -5.79 -1.39
N ILE A 195 43.85 -4.95 -0.63
CA ILE A 195 44.50 -4.03 0.32
C ILE A 195 45.26 -4.80 1.41
N THR A 196 44.71 -5.93 1.88
CA THR A 196 45.37 -6.76 2.89
C THR A 196 46.69 -7.31 2.35
N ALA A 197 46.68 -7.86 1.13
CA ALA A 197 47.89 -8.37 0.47
C ALA A 197 48.92 -7.25 0.25
N MET A 198 48.51 -6.07 -0.21
CA MET A 198 49.43 -4.93 -0.39
C MET A 198 50.08 -4.48 0.93
N ILE A 199 49.35 -4.55 2.05
CA ILE A 199 49.90 -4.20 3.37
C ILE A 199 50.94 -5.25 3.82
N GLU A 200 50.70 -6.53 3.57
CA GLU A 200 51.65 -7.61 3.86
C GLU A 200 52.94 -7.45 3.04
N ASP A 201 52.80 -7.19 1.74
CA ASP A 201 53.94 -6.91 0.84
C ASP A 201 54.74 -5.68 1.30
N LEU A 202 54.04 -4.59 1.66
CA LEU A 202 54.69 -3.38 2.16
C LEU A 202 55.43 -3.60 3.48
N SER A 203 54.89 -4.46 4.36
CA SER A 203 55.55 -4.85 5.61
C SER A 203 56.85 -5.60 5.32
N SER A 204 56.82 -6.57 4.39
CA SER A 204 58.00 -7.33 3.96
C SER A 204 59.08 -6.42 3.37
N ILE A 205 58.70 -5.51 2.46
CA ILE A 205 59.64 -4.53 1.87
C ILE A 205 60.23 -3.60 2.94
N SER A 206 59.44 -3.20 3.94
CA SER A 206 59.91 -2.35 5.03
C SER A 206 60.92 -3.06 5.93
N GLU A 207 60.71 -4.35 6.19
CA GLU A 207 61.67 -5.19 6.93
C GLU A 207 62.98 -5.38 6.15
N GLU A 208 62.90 -5.66 4.85
CA GLU A 208 64.08 -5.75 3.97
C GLU A 208 64.85 -4.42 3.94
N THR A 209 64.14 -3.31 3.76
CA THR A 209 64.73 -1.96 3.76
C THR A 209 65.44 -1.64 5.08
N ALA A 210 64.86 -2.04 6.21
CA ALA A 210 65.47 -1.88 7.53
C ALA A 210 66.75 -2.72 7.66
N ALA A 211 66.74 -3.98 7.18
CA ALA A 211 67.90 -4.85 7.16
C ALA A 211 69.03 -4.30 6.27
N THR A 212 68.72 -3.89 5.04
CA THR A 212 69.70 -3.25 4.14
C THR A 212 70.26 -1.96 4.73
N SER A 213 69.43 -1.16 5.42
CA SER A 213 69.91 0.05 6.09
C SER A 213 70.89 -0.26 7.23
N GLN A 214 70.69 -1.37 7.96
CA GLN A 214 71.63 -1.84 8.98
C GLN A 214 72.94 -2.34 8.36
N GLU A 215 72.86 -3.07 7.24
CA GLU A 215 74.04 -3.55 6.51
C GLU A 215 74.87 -2.38 5.97
N VAL A 216 74.23 -1.40 5.34
CA VAL A 216 74.90 -0.16 4.88
C VAL A 216 75.55 0.60 6.03
N ALA A 217 74.92 0.65 7.20
CA ALA A 217 75.51 1.28 8.38
C ALA A 217 76.79 0.56 8.85
N ALA A 218 76.78 -0.78 8.86
CA ALA A 218 77.95 -1.59 9.21
C ALA A 218 79.09 -1.47 8.17
N ASP A 219 78.75 -1.45 6.89
CA ASP A 219 79.71 -1.22 5.81
C ASP A 219 80.34 0.17 5.91
N THR A 220 79.55 1.19 6.27
CA THR A 220 80.04 2.56 6.48
C THR A 220 81.03 2.61 7.65
N GLU A 221 80.77 1.88 8.74
CA GLU A 221 81.68 1.76 9.88
C GLU A 221 83.00 1.09 9.47
N THR A 222 82.92 -0.01 8.72
CA THR A 222 84.09 -0.71 8.17
C THR A 222 84.89 0.19 7.22
N GLN A 223 84.21 0.99 6.39
CA GLN A 223 84.85 1.93 5.48
C GLN A 223 85.57 3.06 6.23
N LEU A 224 85.00 3.55 7.34
CA LEU A 224 85.66 4.52 8.22
C LEU A 224 86.94 3.95 8.83
N GLU A 225 86.95 2.68 9.27
CA GLU A 225 88.15 2.02 9.75
C GLU A 225 89.24 1.90 8.67
N MET A 226 88.86 1.50 7.45
CA MET A 226 89.80 1.43 6.33
C MET A 226 90.38 2.80 5.98
N MET A 227 89.56 3.86 6.00
CA MET A 227 90.03 5.22 5.80
C MET A 227 91.01 5.68 6.88
N SER A 228 90.81 5.26 8.14
CA SER A 228 91.79 5.48 9.21
C SER A 228 93.12 4.77 8.89
N LYS A 229 93.09 3.50 8.48
CA LYS A 229 94.30 2.75 8.11
C LYS A 229 95.04 3.39 6.92
N ILE A 230 94.31 3.85 5.90
CA ILE A 230 94.88 4.56 4.74
C ILE A 230 95.56 5.86 5.18
N ARG A 231 94.92 6.63 6.05
CA ARG A 231 95.50 7.86 6.61
C ARG A 231 96.81 7.56 7.33
N ASP A 232 96.83 6.53 8.19
CA ASP A 232 98.00 6.17 8.99
C ASP A 232 99.15 5.67 8.09
N ALA A 233 98.86 4.82 7.10
CA ALA A 233 99.85 4.39 6.10
C ALA A 233 100.38 5.55 5.24
N SER A 234 99.54 6.51 4.88
CA SER A 234 99.96 7.72 4.15
C SER A 234 100.91 8.59 4.97
N GLN A 235 100.67 8.70 6.29
CA GLN A 235 101.57 9.39 7.21
C GLN A 235 102.92 8.67 7.32
N GLU A 236 102.92 7.35 7.45
CA GLU A 236 104.14 6.53 7.50
C GLU A 236 104.96 6.64 6.19
N LEU A 237 104.28 6.61 5.04
CA LEU A 237 104.91 6.83 3.75
C LEU A 237 105.54 8.21 3.64
N ALA A 238 104.84 9.26 4.11
CA ALA A 238 105.37 10.62 4.14
C ALA A 238 106.61 10.76 5.03
N ILE A 239 106.62 10.10 6.20
CA ILE A 239 107.78 10.02 7.09
C ILE A 239 108.95 9.32 6.37
N THR A 240 108.67 8.19 5.73
CA THR A 240 109.68 7.39 5.00
C THR A 240 110.28 8.19 3.83
N ALA A 241 109.44 8.88 3.05
CA ALA A 241 109.88 9.75 1.96
C ALA A 241 110.74 10.91 2.47
N LYS A 242 110.38 11.53 3.60
CA LYS A 242 111.18 12.58 4.26
C LYS A 242 112.54 12.05 4.72
N ASN A 243 112.57 10.86 5.32
CA ASN A 243 113.80 10.21 5.74
C ASN A 243 114.70 9.88 4.54
N LEU A 244 114.14 9.35 3.46
CA LEU A 244 114.87 9.06 2.23
C LEU A 244 115.47 10.32 1.62
N ASN A 245 114.71 11.41 1.54
CA ASN A 245 115.18 12.70 1.04
C ASN A 245 116.30 13.30 1.93
N THR A 246 116.21 13.10 3.25
CA THR A 246 117.29 13.46 4.19
C THR A 246 118.54 12.62 3.95
N LEU A 247 118.38 11.34 3.64
CA LEU A 247 119.51 10.46 3.34
C LEU A 247 120.19 10.87 2.02
N THR A 248 119.43 11.10 0.95
CA THR A 248 119.98 11.47 -0.37
C THR A 248 120.64 12.84 -0.36
N SER A 249 120.07 13.83 0.34
CA SER A 249 120.72 15.13 0.53
C SER A 249 122.06 15.03 1.28
N LYS A 250 122.23 14.05 2.18
CA LYS A 250 123.50 13.77 2.85
C LYS A 250 124.56 13.20 1.90
N TYR A 251 124.16 12.42 0.89
CA TYR A 251 125.04 11.87 -0.14
C TYR A 251 125.36 12.86 -1.29
N ILE A 252 124.53 13.88 -1.52
CA ILE A 252 124.78 14.92 -2.54
C ILE A 252 125.82 15.95 -2.07
N ILE A 253 126.14 16.00 -0.76
CA ILE A 253 127.12 16.95 -0.16
C ILE A 253 128.52 16.29 0.03
N SER A 254 128.74 15.06 -0.48
CA SER A 254 130.04 14.38 -0.50
C SER A 254 130.51 14.19 -1.94
#